data_AF-A0A497RA21-F1
#
_entry.id   AF-A0A497RA21-F1
#
_cell.length_a   1.000
_cell.length_b   1.000
_cell.length_c   1.000
_cell.angle_alpha   90.00
_cell.angle_beta   90.00
_cell.angle_gamma   90.00
#
_symmetry.space_group_name_H-M   'P 1'
#
loop_
_entity.id
_entity.type
_entity.pdbx_description
1 polymer ?
#
loop_
_entity_poly.entity_id
_entity_poly.type
_entity_poly.pdbx_seq_one_letter_code
_entity_poly.pdbx_strand_id
1 'polypeptide(L)'
;MSYVDGIYTDKNGDEIPERALAMFIVLNPKDVLKAWNTLQKEMVNLLFQYAKGDSNALKQFKRIDIRWFSALHRSSSRKKYWLIDIDRKDEDLLNFVVKKLKYITWISETRGGYHVIVPADDVTARTIFRDRVFENVKDIEIHKEAMTPLPGTMQGGFVVREVKF
;
A
#
# COMPACT_ATOMS: atom_id res chain seq x y z
N MET A 1 -3.31 -3.65 -19.57
CA MET A 1 -4.64 -3.11 -19.21
C MET A 1 -4.86 -1.94 -20.14
N SER A 2 -5.89 -1.94 -20.98
CA SER A 2 -6.16 -0.84 -21.91
C SER A 2 -6.99 0.22 -21.19
N TYR A 3 -6.41 1.40 -20.99
CA TYR A 3 -7.16 2.59 -20.64
C TYR A 3 -8.00 3.03 -21.85
N VAL A 4 -9.19 3.57 -21.57
CA VAL A 4 -10.10 4.09 -22.59
C VAL A 4 -10.36 5.56 -22.27
N ASP A 5 -9.89 6.42 -23.17
CA ASP A 5 -10.08 7.87 -23.08
C ASP A 5 -11.56 8.26 -22.99
N GLY A 6 -11.83 9.34 -22.25
CA GLY A 6 -13.17 9.93 -22.14
C GLY A 6 -14.17 9.17 -21.25
N ILE A 7 -13.79 8.08 -20.59
CA ILE A 7 -14.71 7.28 -19.75
C ILE A 7 -14.65 7.68 -18.26
N TYR A 8 -13.50 8.10 -17.78
CA TYR A 8 -13.31 8.37 -16.35
C TYR A 8 -13.43 9.86 -16.08
N THR A 9 -14.45 10.28 -15.30
CA THR A 9 -14.65 11.66 -14.88
C THR A 9 -14.60 11.81 -13.36
N ASP A 10 -14.23 12.99 -12.89
CA ASP A 10 -14.32 13.33 -11.48
C ASP A 10 -15.77 13.66 -11.06
N LYS A 11 -15.95 14.11 -9.81
CA LYS A 11 -17.27 14.47 -9.25
C LYS A 11 -17.91 15.70 -9.92
N ASN A 12 -17.13 16.52 -10.63
CA ASN A 12 -17.60 17.70 -11.34
C ASN A 12 -17.89 17.39 -12.83
N GLY A 13 -17.54 16.18 -13.29
CA GLY A 13 -17.65 15.78 -14.68
C GLY A 13 -16.40 16.07 -15.52
N ASP A 14 -15.32 16.53 -14.89
CA ASP A 14 -14.06 16.79 -15.57
C ASP A 14 -13.35 15.46 -15.87
N GLU A 15 -12.83 15.32 -17.08
CA GLU A 15 -12.12 14.09 -17.49
C GLU A 15 -10.86 13.88 -16.63
N ILE A 16 -10.70 12.66 -16.12
CA ILE A 16 -9.52 12.25 -15.38
C ILE A 16 -8.45 11.85 -16.40
N PRO A 17 -7.33 12.60 -16.47
CA PRO A 17 -6.32 12.30 -17.47
C PRO A 17 -5.61 10.98 -17.15
N GLU A 18 -5.20 10.23 -18.17
CA GLU A 18 -4.51 8.94 -18.01
C GLU A 18 -3.36 8.99 -17.02
N ARG A 19 -2.56 10.07 -17.06
CA ARG A 19 -1.43 10.29 -16.14
C ARG A 19 -1.82 10.30 -14.66
N ALA A 20 -3.09 10.56 -14.32
CA ALA A 20 -3.60 10.57 -12.95
C ALA A 20 -4.04 9.17 -12.48
N LEU A 21 -4.18 8.20 -13.40
CA LEU A 21 -4.50 6.84 -13.05
C LEU A 21 -3.26 6.12 -12.53
N ALA A 22 -3.47 5.31 -11.48
CA ALA A 22 -2.44 4.45 -10.94
C ALA A 22 -3.04 3.14 -10.45
N MET A 23 -2.33 2.04 -10.68
CA MET A 23 -2.72 0.74 -10.18
C MET A 23 -1.76 0.29 -9.10
N PHE A 24 -2.31 0.01 -7.92
CA PHE A 24 -1.56 -0.48 -6.78
C PHE A 24 -1.93 -1.93 -6.50
N ILE A 25 -0.95 -2.68 -5.99
CA ILE A 25 -1.14 -4.03 -5.46
C ILE A 25 -0.87 -4.01 -3.96
N VAL A 26 -1.74 -4.70 -3.22
CA VAL A 26 -1.54 -4.98 -1.80
C VAL A 26 -0.69 -6.25 -1.68
N LEU A 27 0.44 -6.16 -0.99
CA LEU A 27 1.42 -7.24 -0.97
C LEU A 27 0.98 -8.45 -0.14
N ASN A 28 0.36 -8.19 1.01
CA ASN A 28 -0.05 -9.25 1.93
C ASN A 28 -1.51 -9.65 1.68
N PRO A 29 -1.80 -10.96 1.59
CA PRO A 29 -3.17 -11.44 1.39
C PRO A 29 -4.06 -11.03 2.55
N LYS A 30 -5.30 -10.64 2.23
CA LYS A 30 -6.29 -10.18 3.20
C LYS A 30 -7.29 -11.28 3.55
N ASP A 31 -7.74 -11.25 4.79
CA ASP A 31 -8.76 -12.13 5.35
C ASP A 31 -10.11 -11.40 5.33
N VAL A 32 -10.95 -11.80 4.38
CA VAL A 32 -12.28 -11.22 4.14
C VAL A 32 -13.21 -11.47 5.34
N LEU A 33 -13.13 -12.63 5.98
CA LEU A 33 -14.00 -12.97 7.12
C LEU A 33 -13.61 -12.16 8.36
N LYS A 34 -12.31 -12.00 8.60
CA LYS A 34 -11.80 -11.12 9.65
C LYS A 34 -12.20 -9.67 9.39
N ALA A 35 -12.05 -9.19 8.14
CA ALA A 35 -12.46 -7.84 7.74
C ALA A 35 -13.96 -7.61 7.95
N TRP A 36 -14.78 -8.60 7.59
CA TRP A 36 -16.23 -8.55 7.78
C TRP A 36 -16.61 -8.44 9.25
N ASN A 37 -16.01 -9.24 10.12
CA ASN A 37 -16.23 -9.15 11.57
C ASN A 37 -15.82 -7.76 12.12
N THR A 38 -14.69 -7.21 11.66
CA THR A 38 -14.28 -5.84 12.01
C THR A 38 -15.30 -4.81 11.55
N LEU A 39 -15.74 -4.88 10.29
CA LEU A 39 -16.75 -3.97 9.76
C LEU A 39 -18.05 -4.05 10.56
N GLN A 40 -18.56 -5.25 10.84
CA GLN A 40 -19.80 -5.42 11.59
C GLN A 40 -19.75 -4.74 12.96
N LYS A 41 -18.65 -4.91 13.71
CA LYS A 41 -18.45 -4.23 15.00
C LYS A 41 -18.44 -2.71 14.86
N GLU A 42 -17.74 -2.18 13.86
CA GLU A 42 -17.73 -0.74 13.57
C GLU A 42 -19.13 -0.22 13.24
N MET A 43 -19.91 -0.95 12.45
CA MET A 43 -21.25 -0.54 12.05
C MET A 43 -22.25 -0.54 13.21
N VAL A 44 -22.21 -1.56 14.07
CA VAL A 44 -23.05 -1.61 15.27
C VAL A 44 -22.72 -0.46 16.21
N ASN A 45 -21.43 -0.16 16.39
CA ASN A 45 -21.00 0.97 17.22
C ASN A 45 -21.52 2.31 16.68
N LEU A 46 -21.49 2.52 15.37
CA LEU A 46 -22.01 3.74 14.74
C LEU A 46 -23.53 3.86 14.91
N LEU A 47 -24.28 2.76 14.76
CA LEU A 47 -25.72 2.78 15.02
C LEU A 47 -26.04 3.14 16.47
N PHE A 48 -25.27 2.61 17.42
CA PHE A 48 -25.45 2.91 18.83
C PHE A 48 -25.11 4.38 19.16
N GLN A 49 -24.04 4.92 18.58
CA GLN A 49 -23.69 6.34 18.71
C GLN A 49 -24.78 7.23 18.12
N TYR A 50 -25.32 6.87 16.96
CA TYR A 50 -26.44 7.60 16.36
C TYR A 50 -27.69 7.56 17.24
N ALA A 51 -28.05 6.40 17.79
CA ALA A 51 -29.17 6.26 18.71
C ALA A 51 -29.01 7.09 19.99
N LYS A 52 -27.77 7.38 20.41
CA LYS A 52 -27.43 8.29 21.51
C LYS A 52 -27.45 9.77 21.14
N GLY A 53 -27.80 10.11 19.89
CA GLY A 53 -27.91 11.48 19.42
C GLY A 53 -26.70 12.00 18.64
N ASP A 54 -25.67 11.19 18.36
CA ASP A 54 -24.56 11.62 17.50
C ASP A 54 -24.98 11.61 16.03
N SER A 55 -25.41 12.78 15.53
CA SER A 55 -25.79 12.98 14.13
C SER A 55 -24.64 12.72 13.13
N ASN A 56 -23.38 12.80 13.56
CA ASN A 56 -22.23 12.49 12.70
C ASN A 56 -22.08 10.98 12.49
N ALA A 57 -22.49 10.17 13.45
CA ALA A 57 -22.42 8.71 13.35
C ALA A 57 -23.23 8.17 12.15
N LEU A 58 -24.38 8.77 11.82
CA LEU A 58 -25.14 8.41 10.61
C LEU A 58 -24.38 8.76 9.32
N LYS A 59 -23.71 9.92 9.27
CA LYS A 59 -22.87 10.28 8.10
C LYS A 59 -21.74 9.27 7.91
N GLN A 60 -21.11 8.85 9.00
CA GLN A 60 -20.06 7.85 9.00
C GLN A 60 -20.58 6.45 8.64
N PHE A 61 -21.79 6.10 9.07
CA PHE A 61 -22.45 4.84 8.75
C PHE A 61 -22.71 4.70 7.24
N LYS A 62 -23.14 5.79 6.60
CA LYS A 62 -23.42 5.81 5.15
C LYS A 62 -22.18 5.56 4.27
N ARG A 63 -20.97 5.77 4.80
CA ARG A 63 -19.69 5.53 4.09
C ARG A 63 -19.21 4.08 4.28
N ILE A 64 -20.13 3.13 4.17
CA ILE A 64 -19.87 1.71 4.46
C ILE A 64 -18.86 1.08 3.48
N ASP A 65 -18.86 1.52 2.23
CA ASP A 65 -17.91 1.16 1.18
C ASP A 65 -16.46 1.50 1.59
N ILE A 66 -16.23 2.73 2.03
CA ILE A 66 -14.92 3.20 2.48
C ILE A 66 -14.49 2.42 3.73
N ARG A 67 -15.42 2.14 4.64
CA ARG A 67 -15.17 1.35 5.85
C ARG A 67 -14.86 -0.10 5.53
N TRP A 68 -15.55 -0.68 4.56
CA TRP A 68 -15.28 -2.03 4.08
C TRP A 68 -13.84 -2.16 3.58
N PHE A 69 -13.42 -1.29 2.66
CA PHE A 69 -12.04 -1.31 2.16
C PHE A 69 -11.04 -1.04 3.29
N SER A 70 -11.33 -0.10 4.19
CA SER A 70 -10.49 0.19 5.35
C SER A 70 -10.31 -1.04 6.27
N ALA A 71 -11.39 -1.74 6.58
CA ALA A 71 -11.38 -2.97 7.37
C ALA A 71 -10.61 -4.10 6.65
N LEU A 72 -10.81 -4.24 5.34
CA LEU A 72 -10.11 -5.23 4.52
C LEU A 72 -8.61 -4.97 4.46
N HIS A 73 -8.18 -3.73 4.24
CA HIS A 73 -6.76 -3.35 4.22
C HIS A 73 -6.05 -3.62 5.56
N ARG A 74 -6.74 -3.45 6.69
CA ARG A 74 -6.19 -3.77 8.03
C ARG A 74 -6.23 -5.25 8.40
N SER A 75 -7.01 -6.07 7.67
CA SER A 75 -7.25 -7.47 8.01
C SER A 75 -6.34 -8.40 7.24
N SER A 76 -5.03 -8.33 7.49
CA SER A 76 -4.08 -9.27 6.90
C SER A 76 -4.31 -10.70 7.42
N SER A 77 -4.33 -11.66 6.49
CA SER A 77 -4.41 -13.09 6.78
C SER A 77 -3.05 -13.60 7.29
N ARG A 78 -2.01 -13.34 6.50
CA ARG A 78 -0.62 -13.70 6.81
C ARG A 78 0.30 -12.62 6.30
N LYS A 79 1.38 -12.39 7.04
CA LYS A 79 2.45 -11.47 6.67
C LYS A 79 3.48 -12.24 5.86
N LYS A 80 3.52 -11.97 4.56
CA LYS A 80 4.37 -12.65 3.58
C LYS A 80 5.51 -11.77 3.12
N TYR A 81 5.27 -10.46 3.06
CA TYR A 81 6.22 -9.50 2.51
C TYR A 81 6.30 -8.24 3.37
N TRP A 82 7.46 -7.62 3.34
CA TRP A 82 7.67 -6.22 3.70
C TRP A 82 8.13 -5.44 2.49
N LEU A 83 7.88 -4.13 2.53
CA LEU A 83 8.37 -3.19 1.54
C LEU A 83 9.40 -2.28 2.21
N ILE A 84 10.56 -2.17 1.60
CA ILE A 84 11.53 -1.12 1.87
C ILE A 84 11.33 -0.07 0.77
N ASP A 85 10.85 1.09 1.16
CA ASP A 85 10.64 2.24 0.28
C ASP A 85 11.87 3.15 0.33
N ILE A 86 12.39 3.50 -0.84
CA ILE A 86 13.53 4.39 -1.02
C ILE A 86 12.98 5.63 -1.74
N ASP A 87 12.82 6.74 -1.02
CA ASP A 87 12.12 7.96 -1.49
C ASP A 87 12.95 8.82 -2.47
N ARG A 88 14.00 8.23 -3.06
CA ARG A 88 14.89 8.91 -4.00
C ARG A 88 15.40 7.96 -5.08
N LYS A 89 15.54 8.47 -6.30
CA LYS A 89 16.22 7.80 -7.41
C LYS A 89 17.74 7.83 -7.23
N ASP A 90 18.23 7.05 -6.28
CA ASP A 90 19.64 6.92 -5.93
C ASP A 90 20.08 5.44 -6.06
N GLU A 91 20.86 5.13 -7.09
CA GLU A 91 21.33 3.77 -7.36
C GLU A 91 22.34 3.28 -6.33
N ASP A 92 23.14 4.17 -5.71
CA ASP A 92 24.09 3.78 -4.68
C ASP A 92 23.34 3.37 -3.40
N LEU A 93 22.28 4.10 -3.05
CA LEU A 93 21.40 3.75 -1.94
C LEU A 93 20.68 2.42 -2.19
N LEU A 94 20.17 2.22 -3.41
CA LEU A 94 19.57 0.95 -3.82
C LEU A 94 20.58 -0.20 -3.72
N ASN A 95 21.79 -0.02 -4.24
CA ASN A 95 22.89 -0.99 -4.15
C ASN A 95 23.25 -1.32 -2.70
N PHE A 96 23.28 -0.32 -1.82
CA PHE A 96 23.48 -0.51 -0.40
C PHE A 96 22.39 -1.41 0.20
N VAL A 97 21.12 -1.13 -0.09
CA VAL A 97 19.98 -1.94 0.40
C VAL A 97 20.08 -3.38 -0.12
N VAL A 98 20.29 -3.57 -1.43
CA VAL A 98 20.39 -4.88 -2.06
C VAL A 98 21.51 -5.71 -1.44
N LYS A 99 22.69 -5.13 -1.22
CA LYS A 99 23.85 -5.82 -0.62
C LYS A 99 23.62 -6.26 0.83
N LYS A 100 22.69 -5.64 1.56
CA LYS A 100 22.40 -5.97 2.96
C LYS A 100 21.33 -7.05 3.12
N LEU A 101 20.60 -7.34 2.05
CA LEU A 101 19.50 -8.29 2.06
C LEU A 101 19.95 -9.63 1.46
N LYS A 102 19.53 -10.73 2.10
CA LYS A 102 19.83 -12.07 1.61
C LYS A 102 18.95 -12.48 0.44
N TYR A 103 17.67 -12.12 0.50
CA TYR A 103 16.66 -12.47 -0.49
C TYR A 103 15.80 -11.26 -0.81
N ILE A 104 15.55 -11.06 -2.11
CA ILE A 104 14.68 -10.00 -2.62
C ILE A 104 13.66 -10.68 -3.51
N THR A 105 12.38 -10.36 -3.30
CA THR A 105 11.29 -10.88 -4.12
C THR A 105 11.16 -10.08 -5.41
N TRP A 106 11.28 -8.75 -5.31
CA TRP A 106 11.06 -7.86 -6.45
C TRP A 106 11.58 -6.45 -6.16
N ILE A 107 11.99 -5.72 -7.20
CA ILE A 107 12.35 -4.30 -7.12
C ILE A 107 11.62 -3.53 -8.20
N SER A 108 11.01 -2.40 -7.84
CA SER A 108 10.40 -1.48 -8.80
C SER A 108 11.00 -0.08 -8.69
N GLU A 109 11.26 0.55 -9.83
CA GLU A 109 11.45 1.99 -9.92
C GLU A 109 10.07 2.65 -9.94
N THR A 110 9.81 3.51 -8.96
CA THR A 110 8.58 4.30 -8.84
C THR A 110 8.84 5.73 -9.28
N ARG A 111 7.80 6.57 -9.26
CA ARG A 111 7.98 8.00 -9.57
C ARG A 111 8.98 8.67 -8.63
N GLY A 112 8.96 8.31 -7.34
CA GLY A 112 9.76 8.94 -6.29
C GLY A 112 11.14 8.32 -6.10
N GLY A 113 11.26 7.02 -6.32
CA GLY A 113 12.52 6.29 -6.10
C GLY A 113 12.35 4.79 -6.34
N TYR A 114 12.57 3.96 -5.32
CA TYR A 114 12.56 2.52 -5.47
C TYR A 114 11.76 1.82 -4.38
N HIS A 115 11.04 0.77 -4.78
CA HIS A 115 10.30 -0.11 -3.89
C HIS A 115 10.96 -1.49 -3.92
N VAL A 116 11.53 -1.92 -2.80
CA VAL A 116 12.18 -3.23 -2.65
C VAL A 116 11.30 -4.14 -1.81
N ILE A 117 10.77 -5.19 -2.43
CA ILE A 117 9.89 -6.18 -1.78
C ILE A 117 10.75 -7.34 -1.29
N VAL A 118 10.63 -7.66 0.00
CA VAL A 118 11.38 -8.73 0.66
C VAL A 118 10.45 -9.71 1.36
N PRO A 119 10.82 -11.00 1.50
CA PRO A 119 10.05 -11.94 2.29
C PRO A 119 10.04 -11.52 3.76
N ALA A 120 8.89 -11.68 4.42
CA ALA A 120 8.75 -11.47 5.86
C ALA A 120 9.17 -12.73 6.64
N ASP A 121 10.44 -13.14 6.48
CA ASP A 121 11.05 -14.29 7.16
C ASP A 121 12.00 -13.86 8.29
N ASP A 122 12.47 -14.81 9.08
CA ASP A 122 13.33 -14.54 10.26
C ASP A 122 14.68 -13.93 9.87
N VAL A 123 15.22 -14.29 8.71
CA VAL A 123 16.50 -13.76 8.22
C VAL A 123 16.36 -12.28 7.92
N THR A 124 15.33 -11.92 7.17
CA THR A 124 15.01 -10.53 6.82
C THR A 124 14.60 -9.75 8.07
N ALA A 125 13.85 -10.38 9.00
CA ALA A 125 13.42 -9.77 10.25
C ALA A 125 14.62 -9.34 11.09
N ARG A 126 15.63 -10.21 11.14
CA ARG A 126 16.86 -9.97 11.86
C ARG A 126 17.58 -8.75 11.29
N THR A 127 17.85 -8.73 9.99
CA THR A 127 18.52 -7.61 9.31
C THR A 127 17.78 -6.29 9.54
N ILE A 128 16.46 -6.29 9.35
CA ILE A 128 15.66 -5.06 9.38
C ILE A 128 15.39 -4.57 10.80
N PHE A 129 14.90 -5.43 11.69
CA PHE A 129 14.33 -5.00 12.98
C PHE A 129 15.24 -5.26 14.17
N ARG A 130 16.06 -6.31 14.13
CA ARG A 130 16.99 -6.63 15.23
C ARG A 130 18.29 -5.87 15.07
N ASP A 131 18.91 -6.00 13.90
CA ASP A 131 20.19 -5.38 13.59
C ASP A 131 20.02 -3.93 13.13
N ARG A 132 18.76 -3.51 12.86
CA ARG A 132 18.36 -2.11 12.61
C ARG A 132 19.18 -1.45 11.50
N VAL A 133 19.54 -2.22 10.48
CA VAL A 133 20.47 -1.80 9.41
C VAL A 133 20.02 -0.52 8.71
N PHE A 134 18.71 -0.26 8.66
CA PHE A 134 18.12 0.86 7.94
C PHE A 134 17.51 1.96 8.85
N GLU A 135 17.51 1.81 10.18
CA GLU A 135 16.76 2.69 11.09
C GLU A 135 17.19 4.16 11.03
N ASN A 136 18.45 4.44 10.68
CA ASN A 136 19.00 5.79 10.59
C ASN A 136 19.48 6.15 9.17
N VAL A 137 19.07 5.37 8.17
CA VAL A 137 19.41 5.67 6.77
C VAL A 137 18.33 6.60 6.23
N LYS A 138 18.73 7.82 5.89
CA LYS A 138 17.83 8.83 5.34
C LYS A 138 17.18 8.31 4.04
N ASP A 139 15.94 8.69 3.81
CA ASP A 139 15.17 8.38 2.61
C ASP A 139 14.86 6.87 2.46
N ILE A 140 14.92 6.11 3.56
CA ILE A 140 14.46 4.72 3.62
C ILE A 140 13.34 4.57 4.66
N GLU A 141 12.20 4.04 4.23
CA GLU A 141 11.09 3.65 5.11
C GLU A 141 10.75 2.16 4.98
N ILE A 142 10.23 1.56 6.06
CA ILE A 142 9.90 0.13 6.09
C ILE A 142 8.42 -0.05 6.40
N HIS A 143 7.69 -0.59 5.44
CA HIS A 143 6.27 -0.82 5.54
C HIS A 143 5.96 -2.30 5.71
N LYS A 144 5.37 -2.64 6.87
CA LYS A 144 4.95 -4.01 7.18
C LYS A 144 3.66 -4.44 6.49
N GLU A 145 2.83 -3.47 6.11
CA GLU A 145 1.53 -3.65 5.45
C GLU A 145 1.44 -2.68 4.27
N ALA A 146 2.31 -2.89 3.28
CA ALA A 146 2.43 -2.00 2.14
C ALA A 146 1.45 -2.33 1.01
N MET A 147 1.15 -1.26 0.27
CA MET A 147 0.75 -1.33 -1.13
C MET A 147 1.85 -0.68 -1.96
N THR A 148 2.01 -1.13 -3.20
CA THR A 148 3.02 -0.61 -4.13
C THR A 148 2.39 -0.45 -5.50
N PRO A 149 2.78 0.54 -6.31
CA PRO A 149 2.31 0.60 -7.69
C PRO A 149 2.81 -0.63 -8.45
N LEU A 150 1.98 -1.13 -9.37
CA LEU A 150 2.33 -2.30 -10.17
C LEU A 150 3.26 -1.89 -11.33
N PRO A 151 4.39 -2.58 -11.53
CA PRO A 151 5.22 -2.38 -12.71
C PRO A 151 4.45 -2.54 -14.02
N GLY A 152 4.82 -1.72 -15.01
CA GLY A 152 4.10 -1.62 -16.29
C GLY A 152 2.87 -0.73 -16.23
N THR A 153 2.61 -0.04 -15.12
CA THR A 153 1.46 0.86 -14.95
C THR A 153 1.91 2.29 -14.65
N MET A 154 0.98 3.23 -14.84
CA MET A 154 1.22 4.64 -14.58
C MET A 154 1.17 4.96 -13.08
N GLN A 155 1.96 5.94 -12.66
CA GLN A 155 1.90 6.55 -11.34
C GLN A 155 2.17 8.05 -11.49
N GLY A 156 1.11 8.85 -11.64
CA GLY A 156 1.25 10.30 -11.73
C GLY A 156 2.12 10.75 -12.91
N GLY A 157 1.93 10.17 -14.10
CA GLY A 157 2.71 10.46 -15.31
C GLY A 157 4.00 9.67 -15.47
N PHE A 158 4.34 8.81 -14.52
CA PHE A 158 5.54 7.96 -14.57
C PHE A 158 5.17 6.50 -14.79
N VAL A 159 5.80 5.83 -15.75
CA VAL A 159 5.64 4.38 -15.96
C VAL A 159 6.53 3.66 -14.95
N VAL A 160 5.92 2.93 -14.01
CA VAL A 160 6.63 2.11 -13.01
C VAL A 160 7.31 0.94 -13.70
N ARG A 161 8.57 0.66 -13.36
CA ARG A 161 9.38 -0.36 -14.06
C ARG A 161 9.95 -1.36 -13.09
N GLU A 162 10.07 -2.61 -13.52
CA GLU A 162 10.90 -3.60 -12.82
C GLU A 162 12.37 -3.19 -12.94
N VAL A 163 13.11 -3.30 -11.84
CA VAL A 163 14.58 -3.16 -11.84
C VAL A 163 15.19 -4.55 -11.69
N LYS A 164 16.07 -4.91 -12.62
CA LYS A 164 16.79 -6.20 -12.60
C LYS A 164 18.16 -6.03 -11.98
N PHE A 165 18.52 -6.95 -11.10
CA PHE A 165 19.81 -7.05 -10.43
C PHE A 165 20.41 -8.45 -10.61
#